data_AF-A0A1H0DZV9-F1
#
_entry.id   AF-A0A1H0DZV9-F1
#
_cell.length_a   1.000
_cell.length_b   1.000
_cell.length_c   1.000
_cell.angle_alpha   90.00
_cell.angle_beta   90.00
_cell.angle_gamma   90.00
#
_symmetry.space_group_name_H-M   'P 1'
#
loop_
_entity.id
_entity.type
_entity.pdbx_description
1 polymer ?
#
loop_
_entity_poly.entity_id
_entity_poly.type
_entity_poly.pdbx_seq_one_letter_code
_entity_poly.pdbx_strand_id
1 'polypeptide(L)'
;MDKSIHLLIPTFAFALFILCPRMAAMTTLIHKNFPQCSIYVLVLGGALISIPFLFVLTWLVGKYGILAGLGFAILTDFLSALLLSFVSLKAGVETLIIAIFVVIGSKVASTLTAKLFP
;
A
#
# COMPACT_ATOMS: atom_id res chain seq x y z
N MET A 1 26.09 0.55 21.53
CA MET A 1 25.32 0.81 20.30
C MET A 1 23.95 1.29 20.75
N ASP A 2 23.66 2.56 20.49
CA ASP A 2 22.61 3.35 21.17
C ASP A 2 21.20 2.84 20.81
N LYS A 3 20.32 2.68 21.81
CA LYS A 3 18.90 2.26 21.65
C LYS A 3 18.16 3.07 20.59
N SER A 4 18.56 4.33 20.38
CA SER A 4 17.99 5.24 19.39
C SER A 4 18.18 4.77 17.96
N ILE A 5 19.33 4.14 17.64
CA ILE A 5 19.65 3.63 16.30
C ILE A 5 18.77 2.41 15.95
N HIS A 6 18.44 1.58 16.95
CA HIS A 6 17.58 0.41 16.76
C HIS A 6 16.13 0.76 16.42
N LEU A 7 15.67 1.99 16.70
CA LEU A 7 14.32 2.44 16.35
C LEU A 7 14.29 3.30 15.07
N LEU A 8 15.31 4.12 14.87
CA LEU A 8 15.40 5.03 13.73
C LEU A 8 15.49 4.28 12.40
N ILE A 9 16.38 3.28 12.30
CA ILE A 9 16.60 2.56 11.05
C ILE A 9 15.34 1.80 10.60
N PRO A 10 14.66 1.01 11.45
CA PRO A 10 13.43 0.33 11.06
C PRO A 10 12.29 1.30 10.72
N THR A 11 12.18 2.41 11.46
CA THR A 11 11.15 3.43 11.18
C THR A 11 11.35 4.03 9.79
N PHE A 12 12.60 4.37 9.44
CA PHE A 12 12.90 4.93 8.12
C PHE A 12 12.70 3.90 7.00
N ALA A 13 13.12 2.65 7.22
CA ALA A 13 12.88 1.56 6.28
C ALA A 13 11.38 1.32 6.05
N PHE A 14 10.57 1.35 7.12
CA PHE A 14 9.12 1.22 7.02
C PHE A 14 8.49 2.40 6.26
N ALA A 15 8.95 3.63 6.50
CA ALA A 15 8.48 4.81 5.74
C ALA A 15 8.78 4.69 4.24
N LEU A 16 9.96 4.19 3.87
CA LEU A 16 10.31 3.93 2.46
C LEU A 16 9.47 2.80 1.84
N PHE A 17 9.08 1.80 2.64
CA PHE A 17 8.22 0.70 2.18
C PHE A 17 6.78 1.17 1.85
N ILE A 18 6.28 2.19 2.56
CA ILE A 18 4.94 2.77 2.31
C ILE A 18 4.89 3.50 0.95
N LEU A 19 6.03 4.02 0.47
CA LEU A 19 6.13 4.66 -0.84
C LEU A 19 5.98 3.60 -1.95
N CYS A 20 4.75 3.44 -2.42
CA CYS A 20 4.45 2.53 -3.51
C CYS A 20 4.40 3.28 -4.85
N PRO A 21 4.94 2.70 -5.95
CA PRO A 21 4.88 3.31 -7.29
C PRO A 21 3.43 3.56 -7.75
N ARG A 22 2.47 2.80 -7.20
CA ARG A 22 1.04 3.01 -7.41
C ARG A 22 0.57 4.40 -6.99
N MET A 23 1.07 4.97 -5.89
CA MET A 23 0.67 6.30 -5.44
C MET A 23 1.01 7.36 -6.50
N ALA A 24 2.20 7.28 -7.10
CA ALA A 24 2.62 8.18 -8.16
C ALA A 24 1.75 8.05 -9.43
N ALA A 25 1.36 6.82 -9.80
CA ALA A 25 0.43 6.61 -10.91
C ALA A 25 -0.95 7.26 -10.63
N MET A 26 -1.49 7.07 -9.43
CA MET A 26 -2.81 7.61 -9.07
C MET A 26 -2.84 9.14 -9.02
N THR A 27 -1.80 9.78 -8.49
CA THR A 27 -1.78 11.25 -8.38
C THR A 27 -1.82 11.92 -9.75
N THR A 28 -1.12 11.37 -10.74
CA THR A 28 -1.16 11.87 -12.12
C THR A 28 -2.52 11.66 -12.78
N LEU A 29 -3.15 10.50 -12.54
CA LEU A 29 -4.48 10.18 -13.06
C LEU A 29 -5.56 11.07 -12.44
N ILE A 30 -5.53 11.26 -11.13
CA ILE A 30 -6.50 12.11 -10.42
C ILE A 30 -6.32 13.56 -10.84
N HIS A 31 -5.08 14.06 -10.92
CA HIS A 31 -4.82 15.43 -11.37
C HIS A 31 -5.28 15.67 -12.82
N LYS A 32 -5.12 14.67 -13.71
CA LYS A 32 -5.62 14.76 -15.10
C LYS A 32 -7.15 14.87 -15.17
N ASN A 33 -7.88 14.17 -14.31
CA ASN A 33 -9.36 14.20 -14.31
C ASN A 33 -9.93 15.34 -13.43
N PHE A 34 -9.17 15.81 -12.44
CA PHE A 34 -9.53 16.88 -11.51
C PHE A 34 -8.37 17.90 -11.40
N PRO A 35 -8.17 18.75 -12.41
CA PRO A 35 -7.07 19.72 -12.44
C PRO A 35 -7.14 20.75 -11.30
N GLN A 36 -8.34 21.02 -10.78
CA GLN A 36 -8.58 21.88 -9.61
C GLN A 36 -8.06 21.29 -8.28
N CYS A 37 -7.75 19.99 -8.22
CA CYS A 37 -7.13 19.39 -7.03
C CYS A 37 -5.61 19.54 -7.10
N SER A 38 -5.05 20.26 -6.12
CA SER A 38 -3.60 20.31 -5.91
C SER A 38 -3.07 18.91 -5.54
N ILE A 39 -2.05 18.46 -6.27
CA ILE A 39 -1.39 17.16 -6.04
C ILE A 39 -0.88 17.05 -4.59
N TYR A 40 -0.32 18.13 -4.05
CA TYR A 40 0.20 18.16 -2.69
C TYR A 40 -0.89 17.97 -1.64
N VAL A 41 -2.05 18.60 -1.83
CA VAL A 41 -3.19 18.46 -0.92
C VAL A 41 -3.76 17.04 -0.98
N LEU A 42 -3.83 16.46 -2.19
CA LEU A 42 -4.25 15.06 -2.37
C LEU A 42 -3.32 14.09 -1.63
N VAL A 43 -2.01 14.27 -1.77
CA VAL A 43 -1.01 13.41 -1.11
C VAL A 43 -1.04 13.59 0.40
N LEU A 44 -1.07 14.83 0.90
CA LEU A 44 -1.15 15.11 2.35
C LEU A 44 -2.44 14.56 2.95
N GLY A 45 -3.58 14.84 2.32
CA GLY A 45 -4.89 14.36 2.78
C GLY A 45 -4.98 12.84 2.75
N GLY A 46 -4.55 12.22 1.65
CA GLY A 46 -4.49 10.76 1.51
C GLY A 46 -3.56 10.11 2.53
N ALA A 47 -2.38 10.70 2.77
CA ALA A 47 -1.42 10.21 3.75
C ALA A 47 -2.00 10.26 5.18
N LEU A 48 -2.63 11.38 5.57
CA LEU A 48 -3.27 11.50 6.88
C LEU A 48 -4.41 10.48 7.07
N ILE A 49 -5.23 10.27 6.03
CA ILE A 49 -6.28 9.25 6.05
C ILE A 49 -5.69 7.84 6.10
N SER A 50 -4.51 7.59 5.52
CA SER A 50 -3.87 6.26 5.52
C SER A 50 -3.32 5.83 6.88
N ILE A 51 -2.97 6.78 7.76
CA ILE A 51 -2.42 6.51 9.10
C ILE A 51 -3.29 5.52 9.90
N PRO A 52 -4.61 5.73 10.09
CA PRO A 52 -5.45 4.78 10.81
C PRO A 52 -5.49 3.40 10.15
N PHE A 53 -5.45 3.31 8.82
CA PHE A 53 -5.38 2.01 8.14
C PHE A 53 -4.06 1.28 8.40
N LEU A 54 -2.94 2.00 8.52
CA LEU A 54 -1.65 1.42 8.91
C LEU A 54 -1.68 0.88 10.34
N PHE A 55 -2.34 1.58 11.27
CA PHE A 55 -2.56 1.07 12.63
C PHE A 55 -3.44 -0.19 12.64
N VAL A 56 -4.52 -0.21 11.86
CA VAL A 56 -5.37 -1.40 11.73
C VAL A 56 -4.57 -2.57 11.15
N LEU A 57 -3.81 -2.35 10.08
CA LEU A 57 -2.98 -3.37 9.44
C LEU A 57 -1.97 -3.96 10.43
N THR A 58 -1.21 -3.12 11.14
CA THR A 58 -0.20 -3.58 12.11
C THR A 58 -0.83 -4.30 13.29
N TRP A 59 -1.97 -3.83 13.80
CA TRP A 59 -2.73 -4.52 14.84
C TRP A 59 -3.22 -5.90 14.38
N LEU A 60 -3.72 -5.98 13.13
CA LEU A 60 -4.24 -7.22 12.56
C LEU A 60 -3.12 -8.24 12.35
N VAL A 61 -1.95 -7.80 11.87
CA VAL A 61 -0.75 -8.64 11.76
C VAL A 61 -0.27 -9.10 13.13
N GLY A 62 -0.26 -8.22 14.13
CA GLY A 62 0.15 -8.57 15.49
C GLY A 62 -0.77 -9.59 16.17
N LYS A 63 -2.07 -9.56 15.88
CA LYS A 63 -3.07 -10.44 16.52
C LYS A 63 -3.35 -11.74 15.75
N TYR A 64 -3.39 -11.68 14.43
CA TYR A 64 -3.84 -12.78 13.57
C TYR A 64 -2.77 -13.24 12.55
N GLY A 65 -1.58 -12.64 12.60
CA GLY A 65 -0.46 -13.00 11.75
C GLY A 65 -0.50 -12.38 10.35
N ILE A 66 0.52 -12.73 9.56
CA ILE A 66 0.78 -12.15 8.23
C ILE A 66 -0.39 -12.38 7.25
N LEU A 67 -1.05 -13.54 7.32
CA LEU A 67 -2.19 -13.90 6.46
C LEU A 67 -3.36 -12.94 6.62
N ALA A 68 -3.66 -12.53 7.85
CA ALA A 68 -4.72 -11.57 8.11
C ALA A 68 -4.35 -10.19 7.53
N GLY A 69 -3.12 -9.74 7.75
CA GLY A 69 -2.63 -8.47 7.20
C GLY A 69 -2.69 -8.44 5.67
N LEU A 70 -2.30 -9.55 5.02
CA LEU A 70 -2.42 -9.70 3.59
C LEU A 70 -3.88 -9.64 3.12
N GLY A 71 -4.79 -10.31 3.83
CA GLY A 71 -6.22 -10.24 3.55
C GLY A 71 -6.78 -8.82 3.63
N PHE A 72 -6.39 -8.05 4.64
CA PHE A 72 -6.80 -6.65 4.78
C PHE A 72 -6.23 -5.76 3.66
N ALA A 73 -4.95 -5.93 3.32
CA ALA A 73 -4.33 -5.19 2.23
C ALA A 73 -5.04 -5.44 0.89
N ILE A 74 -5.38 -6.70 0.60
CA ILE A 74 -6.14 -7.09 -0.59
C ILE A 74 -7.51 -6.40 -0.61
N LEU A 75 -8.24 -6.42 0.50
CA LEU A 75 -9.55 -5.76 0.61
C LEU A 75 -9.46 -4.26 0.34
N THR A 76 -8.46 -3.58 0.92
CA THR A 76 -8.26 -2.15 0.69
C THR A 76 -7.87 -1.84 -0.75
N ASP A 77 -7.15 -2.75 -1.42
CA ASP A 77 -6.78 -2.60 -2.82
C ASP A 77 -7.98 -2.73 -3.75
N PHE A 78 -8.86 -3.71 -3.51
CA PHE A 78 -10.12 -3.86 -4.23
C PHE A 78 -11.04 -2.65 -4.00
N LEU A 79 -11.14 -2.17 -2.76
CA LEU A 79 -11.95 -1.00 -2.44
C LEU A 79 -11.43 0.24 -3.18
N SER A 80 -10.11 0.42 -3.23
CA SER A 80 -9.50 1.50 -4.00
C SER A 80 -9.72 1.33 -5.51
N ALA A 81 -9.60 0.13 -6.07
CA ALA A 81 -9.90 -0.13 -7.48
C ALA A 81 -11.36 0.23 -7.82
N LEU A 82 -12.30 -0.13 -6.93
CA LEU A 82 -13.70 0.22 -7.07
C LEU A 82 -13.92 1.73 -7.01
N LEU A 83 -13.37 2.42 -6.00
CA LEU A 83 -13.49 3.86 -5.86
C LEU A 83 -12.89 4.62 -7.06
N LEU A 84 -11.78 4.13 -7.61
CA LEU A 84 -11.18 4.72 -8.80
C LEU A 84 -11.91 4.39 -10.09
N SER A 85 -12.63 3.27 -10.17
CA SER A 85 -13.46 2.97 -11.34
C SER A 85 -14.54 4.03 -11.57
N PHE A 86 -15.00 4.72 -10.52
CA PHE A 86 -15.91 5.87 -10.62
C PHE A 86 -15.23 7.12 -11.22
N VAL A 87 -13.91 7.24 -11.10
CA VAL A 87 -13.14 8.35 -11.69
C VAL A 87 -12.70 8.00 -13.11
N SER A 88 -12.19 6.79 -13.31
CA SER A 88 -11.71 6.29 -14.59
C SER A 88 -11.73 4.76 -14.58
N LEU A 89 -12.50 4.16 -15.49
CA LEU A 89 -12.57 2.72 -15.65
C LEU A 89 -11.18 2.12 -15.94
N LYS A 90 -10.34 2.82 -16.72
CA LYS A 90 -8.97 2.40 -17.00
C LYS A 90 -8.12 2.31 -15.72
N ALA A 91 -8.20 3.33 -14.88
CA ALA A 91 -7.46 3.37 -13.61
C ALA A 91 -7.92 2.27 -12.66
N GLY A 92 -9.22 2.00 -12.59
CA GLY A 92 -9.78 0.89 -11.81
C GLY A 92 -9.25 -0.47 -12.27
N VAL A 93 -9.22 -0.72 -13.59
CA VAL A 93 -8.71 -1.97 -14.16
C VAL A 93 -7.20 -2.12 -13.95
N GLU A 94 -6.41 -1.08 -14.18
CA GLU A 94 -4.96 -1.10 -13.89
C GLU A 94 -4.70 -1.42 -12.42
N THR A 95 -5.49 -0.85 -11.52
CA THR A 95 -5.41 -1.10 -10.08
C THR A 95 -5.75 -2.54 -9.71
N LEU A 96 -6.79 -3.11 -10.34
CA LEU A 96 -7.16 -4.51 -10.16
C LEU A 96 -6.04 -5.46 -10.58
N ILE A 97 -5.41 -5.19 -11.74
CA ILE A 97 -4.29 -5.98 -12.26
C ILE A 97 -3.11 -5.92 -11.29
N ILE A 98 -2.76 -4.72 -10.81
CA ILE A 98 -1.68 -4.54 -9.82
C ILE A 98 -1.98 -5.33 -8.53
N ALA A 99 -3.21 -5.26 -8.01
CA ALA A 99 -3.61 -5.99 -6.81
C ALA A 99 -3.39 -7.50 -6.97
N ILE A 100 -3.81 -8.09 -8.11
CA ILE A 100 -3.58 -9.50 -8.41
C ILE A 100 -2.08 -9.83 -8.43
N PHE A 101 -1.27 -8.99 -9.08
CA PHE A 101 0.19 -9.16 -9.11
C PHE A 101 0.83 -9.14 -7.73
N VAL A 102 0.39 -8.24 -6.84
CA VAL A 102 0.91 -8.16 -5.47
C VAL A 102 0.57 -9.42 -4.67
N VAL A 103 -0.65 -9.96 -4.81
CA VAL A 103 -1.04 -11.21 -4.14
C VAL A 103 -0.18 -12.38 -4.59
N ILE A 104 0.01 -12.52 -5.90
CA ILE A 104 0.84 -13.59 -6.47
C ILE A 104 2.30 -13.38 -6.06
N GLY A 105 2.83 -12.17 -6.24
CA GLY A 105 4.21 -11.81 -5.93
C GLY A 105 4.55 -12.04 -4.45
N SER A 106 3.65 -11.69 -3.53
CA SER A 106 3.81 -11.94 -2.10
C SER A 106 3.92 -13.44 -1.79
N LYS A 107 3.04 -14.27 -2.37
CA LYS A 107 3.10 -15.74 -2.20
C LYS A 107 4.36 -16.35 -2.81
N VAL A 108 4.75 -15.87 -4.00
CA VAL A 108 5.97 -16.34 -4.67
C VAL A 108 7.20 -15.97 -3.83
N ALA A 109 7.29 -14.73 -3.35
CA ALA A 109 8.38 -14.26 -2.51
C ALA A 109 8.48 -15.09 -1.22
N SER A 110 7.38 -15.31 -0.50
CA SER A 110 7.42 -16.13 0.73
C SER A 110 7.89 -17.56 0.44
N THR A 111 7.45 -18.15 -0.67
CA THR A 111 7.79 -19.53 -1.05
C THR A 111 9.25 -19.65 -1.48
N LEU A 112 9.76 -18.69 -2.26
CA LEU A 112 11.15 -18.69 -2.71
C LEU A 112 12.10 -18.47 -1.53
N THR A 113 11.81 -17.50 -0.67
CA THR A 113 12.63 -17.19 0.51
C THR A 113 12.71 -18.39 1.45
N ALA A 114 11.59 -19.10 1.66
CA ALA A 114 11.57 -20.33 2.46
C ALA A 114 12.42 -21.47 1.87
N LYS A 115 12.65 -21.49 0.55
CA LYS A 115 13.53 -22.47 -0.11
C LYS A 115 15.00 -22.06 -0.13
N LEU A 116 15.27 -20.76 -0.22
CA LEU A 116 16.61 -20.20 -0.29
C LEU A 116 17.29 -20.07 1.08
N PHE A 117 16.49 -19.85 2.13
CA PHE A 117 16.95 -19.72 3.52
C PHE A 117 16.16 -20.73 4.38
N PRO A 118 16.52 -22.04 4.32
CA PRO A 118 15.89 -23.08 5.11
C PRO A 118 16.15 -22.93 6.62
#